data_AF-A0A5P2BF87-F1
#
_entry.id   AF-A0A5P2BF87-F1
#
_cell.length_a   1.000
_cell.length_b   1.000
_cell.length_c   1.000
_cell.angle_alpha   90.00
_cell.angle_beta   90.00
_cell.angle_gamma   90.00
#
_symmetry.space_group_name_H-M   'P 1'
#
loop_
_entity.id
_entity.type
_entity.pdbx_description
1 polymer ?
#
loop_
_entity_poly.entity_id
_entity_poly.type
_entity_poly.pdbx_seq_one_letter_code
_entity_poly.pdbx_strand_id
1 'polypeptide(L)'
;MDGPPAVIDVEAISSHTDSVLTMRMDSSTRADIDGVTPAIVRQLNSLLGEDLGAEDDPQVRELVRKGNNLIDPKNRPTENTPAFGAFLYLRDAATLTRRLLWIYTERNGLGTP
;
A
#
# COMPACT_ATOMS: atom_id res chain seq x y z
N MET A 1 19.72 -10.86 17.23
CA MET A 1 18.53 -10.56 18.04
C MET A 1 17.39 -10.45 17.07
N ASP A 2 16.59 -11.49 16.95
CA ASP A 2 15.33 -11.40 16.23
C ASP A 2 14.35 -10.76 17.20
N GLY A 3 14.01 -9.48 16.95
CA GLY A 3 12.86 -8.86 17.59
C GLY A 3 11.61 -9.65 17.23
N PRO A 4 10.50 -9.50 17.98
CA PRO A 4 9.22 -10.04 17.54
C PRO A 4 8.97 -9.57 16.09
N PRO A 5 8.45 -10.43 15.21
CA PRO A 5 8.13 -10.03 13.84
C PRO A 5 7.31 -8.74 13.92
N ALA A 6 7.66 -7.75 13.10
CA ALA A 6 6.97 -6.48 13.09
C ALA A 6 5.49 -6.76 12.80
N VAL A 7 4.64 -6.69 13.83
CA VAL A 7 3.23 -7.01 13.70
C VAL A 7 2.62 -5.98 12.76
N ILE A 8 1.95 -6.45 11.71
CA ILE A 8 1.19 -5.60 10.81
C ILE A 8 0.08 -4.92 11.63
N ASP A 9 0.16 -3.61 11.76
CA ASP A 9 -0.88 -2.80 12.41
C ASP A 9 -2.06 -2.64 11.47
N VAL A 10 -3.01 -3.57 11.56
CA VAL A 10 -4.18 -3.66 10.69
C VAL A 10 -5.03 -2.39 10.80
N GLU A 11 -5.28 -1.89 12.00
CA GLU A 11 -6.14 -0.73 12.24
C GLU A 11 -5.51 0.54 11.64
N ALA A 12 -4.21 0.76 11.86
CA ALA A 12 -3.51 1.91 11.30
C ALA A 12 -3.47 1.86 9.76
N ILE A 13 -3.24 0.69 9.16
CA ILE A 13 -3.22 0.55 7.69
C ILE A 13 -4.62 0.79 7.10
N SER A 14 -5.67 0.23 7.70
CA SER A 14 -7.05 0.47 7.29
C SER A 14 -7.40 1.95 7.35
N SER A 15 -7.14 2.60 8.48
CA SER A 15 -7.42 4.03 8.66
C SER A 15 -6.66 4.91 7.66
N HIS A 16 -5.36 4.65 7.44
CA HIS A 16 -4.56 5.39 6.47
C HIS A 16 -5.03 5.21 5.04
N THR A 17 -5.30 3.97 4.63
CA THR A 17 -5.78 3.69 3.28
C THR A 17 -7.16 4.29 3.04
N ASP A 18 -8.06 4.28 4.02
CA ASP A 18 -9.36 4.96 3.94
C ASP A 18 -9.21 6.47 3.79
N SER A 19 -8.35 7.10 4.59
CA SER A 19 -8.05 8.52 4.47
C SER A 19 -7.55 8.87 3.06
N VAL A 20 -6.63 8.07 2.51
CA VAL A 20 -6.09 8.33 1.16
C VAL A 20 -7.13 8.07 0.06
N LEU A 21 -7.93 7.02 0.18
CA LEU A 21 -8.94 6.68 -0.81
C LEU A 21 -10.11 7.69 -0.82
N THR A 22 -10.30 8.46 0.25
CA THR A 22 -11.25 9.58 0.30
C THR A 22 -10.68 10.90 -0.21
N MET A 23 -9.35 11.06 -0.32
CA MET A 23 -8.73 12.26 -0.89
C MET A 23 -9.20 12.49 -2.33
N ARG A 24 -9.57 13.72 -2.67
CA ARG A 24 -9.97 14.08 -4.03
C ARG A 24 -8.92 14.95 -4.71
N MET A 25 -8.73 14.73 -6.01
CA MET A 25 -7.71 15.45 -6.78
C MET A 25 -7.97 16.96 -6.85
N ASP A 26 -9.24 17.38 -6.88
CA ASP A 26 -9.65 18.79 -6.92
C ASP A 26 -9.38 19.54 -5.61
N SER A 27 -9.19 18.81 -4.50
CA SER A 27 -8.97 19.38 -3.16
C SER A 27 -7.63 19.01 -2.53
N SER A 28 -6.76 18.28 -3.23
CA SER A 28 -5.46 17.84 -2.72
C SER A 28 -4.33 18.57 -3.42
N THR A 29 -3.40 19.13 -2.66
CA THR A 29 -2.19 19.72 -3.22
C THR A 29 -1.13 18.66 -3.48
N ARG A 30 -0.10 19.01 -4.27
CA ARG A 30 1.07 18.14 -4.44
C ARG A 30 1.77 17.84 -3.10
N ALA A 31 1.84 18.83 -2.22
CA ALA A 31 2.43 18.68 -0.90
C ALA A 31 1.65 17.70 -0.02
N ASP A 32 0.31 17.72 -0.08
CA ASP A 32 -0.54 16.76 0.65
C ASP A 32 -0.27 15.32 0.17
N ILE A 33 -0.19 15.14 -1.16
CA ILE A 33 0.10 13.84 -1.78
C ILE A 33 1.49 13.33 -1.36
N ASP A 34 2.51 14.17 -1.47
CA ASP A 34 3.88 13.81 -1.11
C ASP A 34 4.03 13.55 0.40
N GLY A 35 3.24 14.21 1.24
CA GLY A 35 3.24 14.01 2.69
C GLY A 35 2.76 12.63 3.11
N VAL A 36 1.74 12.07 2.44
CA VAL A 36 1.15 10.77 2.81
C VAL A 36 1.75 9.58 2.04
N THR A 37 2.29 9.81 0.85
CA THR A 37 2.82 8.74 -0.02
C THR A 37 3.87 7.84 0.67
N PRO A 38 4.86 8.36 1.41
CA PRO A 38 5.86 7.52 2.07
C PRO A 38 5.27 6.57 3.12
N ALA A 39 4.18 6.97 3.80
CA ALA A 39 3.51 6.13 4.78
C ALA A 39 2.82 4.94 4.10
N ILE A 40 2.03 5.20 3.06
CA ILE A 40 1.37 4.14 2.28
C ILE A 40 2.38 3.21 1.63
N VAL A 41 3.44 3.73 1.02
CA VAL A 41 4.50 2.89 0.40
C VAL A 41 5.21 2.01 1.43
N ARG A 42 5.43 2.52 2.65
CA ARG A 42 6.00 1.72 3.74
C ARG A 42 5.07 0.59 4.15
N GLN A 43 3.78 0.89 4.33
CA GLN A 43 2.76 -0.10 4.69
C GLN A 43 2.61 -1.17 3.61
N LEU A 44 2.60 -0.77 2.33
CA LEU A 44 2.63 -1.69 1.19
C LEU A 44 3.86 -2.60 1.23
N ASN A 45 5.05 -2.03 1.46
CA ASN A 45 6.29 -2.80 1.52
C ASN A 45 6.28 -3.80 2.70
N SER A 46 5.76 -3.40 3.86
CA SER A 46 5.58 -4.33 4.99
C SER A 46 4.69 -5.51 4.62
N LEU A 47 3.54 -5.27 3.99
CA LEU A 47 2.65 -6.35 3.53
C LEU A 47 3.29 -7.26 2.47
N LEU A 48 4.08 -6.70 1.55
CA LEU A 48 4.79 -7.48 0.53
C LEU A 48 5.90 -8.37 1.12
N GLY A 49 6.34 -8.11 2.35
CA GLY A 49 7.26 -8.97 3.09
C GLY A 49 6.61 -10.15 3.79
N GLU A 50 5.27 -10.19 3.88
CA GLU A 50 4.52 -11.27 4.52
C GLU A 50 4.23 -12.43 3.57
N ASP A 51 4.00 -13.63 4.13
CA ASP A 51 3.46 -14.74 3.34
C ASP A 51 1.95 -14.58 3.08
N LEU A 52 1.66 -13.98 1.93
CA LEU A 52 0.30 -13.77 1.44
C LEU A 52 -0.26 -14.97 0.65
N GLY A 53 0.50 -16.05 0.45
CA GLY A 53 0.06 -17.20 -0.36
C GLY A 53 0.19 -17.00 -1.87
N ALA A 54 1.11 -16.14 -2.32
CA ALA A 54 1.35 -15.90 -3.75
C ALA A 54 1.86 -17.13 -4.52
N GLU A 55 2.40 -18.13 -3.82
CA GLU A 55 2.79 -19.41 -4.43
C GLU A 55 1.57 -20.24 -4.83
N ASP A 56 0.50 -20.20 -4.03
CA ASP A 56 -0.69 -21.03 -4.19
C ASP A 56 -1.80 -20.33 -5.01
N ASP A 57 -1.91 -19.01 -4.91
CA ASP A 57 -2.96 -18.23 -5.57
C ASP A 57 -2.40 -17.28 -6.66
N PRO A 58 -2.69 -17.53 -7.95
CA PRO A 58 -2.26 -16.68 -9.05
C PRO A 58 -2.77 -15.23 -8.96
N GLN A 59 -3.95 -14.99 -8.37
CA GLN A 59 -4.49 -13.65 -8.19
C GLN A 59 -3.70 -12.87 -7.14
N VAL A 60 -3.38 -13.52 -6.01
CA VAL A 60 -2.49 -12.96 -4.98
C VAL A 60 -1.11 -12.67 -5.59
N ARG A 61 -0.58 -13.61 -6.39
CA ARG A 61 0.70 -13.43 -7.09
C ARG A 61 0.70 -12.19 -7.98
N GLU A 62 -0.38 -11.94 -8.71
CA GLU A 62 -0.51 -10.75 -9.54
C GLU A 62 -0.52 -9.47 -8.70
N LEU A 63 -1.23 -9.46 -7.57
CA LEU A 63 -1.26 -8.32 -6.65
C LEU A 63 0.12 -8.05 -6.04
N VAL A 64 0.83 -9.09 -5.60
CA VAL A 64 2.21 -8.98 -5.09
C VAL A 64 3.15 -8.46 -6.16
N ARG A 65 3.02 -8.93 -7.40
CA ARG A 65 3.82 -8.43 -8.53
C ARG A 65 3.53 -6.96 -8.83
N LYS A 66 2.26 -6.56 -8.82
CA LYS A 66 1.86 -5.14 -8.98
C LYS A 66 2.42 -4.27 -7.87
N GLY A 67 2.35 -4.73 -6.62
CA GLY A 67 2.91 -4.03 -5.46
C GLY A 67 4.43 -3.84 -5.59
N ASN A 68 5.16 -4.92 -5.91
CA ASN A 68 6.61 -4.86 -6.13
C ASN A 68 7.00 -3.90 -7.27
N ASN A 69 6.27 -3.95 -8.39
CA ASN A 69 6.48 -2.99 -9.48
C ASN A 69 6.23 -1.54 -9.03
N LEU A 70 5.19 -1.30 -8.23
CA LEU A 70 4.84 0.06 -7.79
C LEU A 70 5.87 0.64 -6.82
N ILE A 71 6.45 -0.19 -5.95
CA ILE A 71 7.48 0.27 -5.00
C ILE A 71 8.88 0.32 -5.60
N ASP A 72 9.09 -0.22 -6.81
CA ASP A 72 10.36 -0.09 -7.53
C ASP A 72 10.73 1.40 -7.65
N PRO A 73 11.93 1.82 -7.21
CA PRO A 73 12.38 3.21 -7.29
C PRO A 73 12.18 3.87 -8.67
N LYS A 74 12.26 3.10 -9.76
CA LYS A 74 12.08 3.60 -11.14
C LYS A 74 10.65 4.03 -11.44
N ASN A 75 9.67 3.48 -10.72
CA ASN A 75 8.25 3.74 -10.94
C ASN A 75 7.68 4.74 -9.92
N ARG A 76 8.50 5.22 -8.97
CA ARG A 76 8.08 6.20 -7.97
C ARG A 76 7.96 7.60 -8.60
N PRO A 77 6.98 8.41 -8.17
CA PRO A 77 6.95 9.82 -8.51
C PRO A 77 8.24 10.52 -8.09
N THR A 78 8.70 11.42 -8.95
CA THR A 78 9.83 12.31 -8.68
C THR A 78 9.31 13.75 -8.52
N GLU A 79 10.21 14.69 -8.25
CA GLU A 79 9.94 16.12 -8.25
C GLU A 79 9.39 16.63 -9.61
N ASN A 80 9.72 15.94 -10.71
CA ASN A 80 9.27 16.28 -12.05
C ASN A 80 7.93 15.62 -12.42
N THR A 81 7.42 14.69 -11.61
CA THR A 81 6.13 14.07 -11.86
C THR A 81 5.02 15.09 -11.62
N PRO A 82 4.06 15.29 -12.54
CA PRO A 82 2.92 16.17 -12.30
C PRO A 82 2.08 15.72 -11.08
N ALA A 83 1.37 16.65 -10.43
CA ALA A 83 0.51 16.35 -9.29
C ALA A 83 -0.51 15.24 -9.60
N PHE A 84 -1.06 15.22 -10.82
CA PHE A 84 -1.94 14.14 -11.27
C PHE A 84 -1.26 12.76 -11.23
N GLY A 85 -0.03 12.66 -11.76
CA GLY A 85 0.70 11.40 -11.79
C GLY A 85 1.02 10.88 -10.38
N ALA A 86 1.41 11.76 -9.47
CA ALA A 86 1.63 11.38 -8.07
C ALA A 86 0.32 11.01 -7.35
N PHE A 87 -0.79 11.68 -7.66
CA PHE A 87 -2.09 11.33 -7.12
C PHE A 87 -2.53 9.92 -7.55
N LEU A 88 -2.36 9.58 -8.84
CA LEU A 88 -2.65 8.23 -9.34
C LEU A 88 -1.77 7.18 -8.67
N TYR A 89 -0.46 7.45 -8.58
CA TYR A 89 0.47 6.56 -7.88
C TYR A 89 0.04 6.30 -6.43
N LEU A 90 -0.31 7.35 -5.69
CA LEU A 90 -0.78 7.26 -4.32
C LEU A 90 -2.07 6.42 -4.21
N ARG A 91 -3.03 6.62 -5.11
CA ARG A 91 -4.28 5.85 -5.13
C ARG A 91 -4.06 4.39 -5.45
N ASP A 92 -3.20 4.08 -6.41
CA ASP A 92 -2.84 2.70 -6.75
C ASP A 92 -2.14 2.02 -5.56
N ALA A 93 -1.23 2.72 -4.89
CA ALA A 93 -0.55 2.22 -3.70
C ALA A 93 -1.53 1.94 -2.57
N ALA A 94 -2.44 2.86 -2.27
CA ALA A 94 -3.45 2.68 -1.22
C ALA A 94 -4.42 1.54 -1.53
N THR A 95 -4.85 1.42 -2.79
CA THR A 95 -5.74 0.35 -3.25
C THR A 95 -5.09 -1.02 -3.09
N LEU A 96 -3.83 -1.17 -3.54
CA LEU A 96 -3.08 -2.41 -3.38
C LEU A 96 -2.81 -2.72 -1.90
N THR A 97 -2.45 -1.72 -1.10
CA THR A 97 -2.24 -1.87 0.33
C THR A 97 -3.49 -2.43 1.01
N ARG A 98 -4.67 -1.84 0.76
CA ARG A 98 -5.94 -2.31 1.33
C ARG A 98 -6.29 -3.73 0.88
N ARG A 99 -6.04 -4.08 -0.38
CA ARG A 99 -6.32 -5.43 -0.89
C ARG A 99 -5.40 -6.48 -0.29
N LEU A 100 -4.10 -6.19 -0.18
CA LEU A 100 -3.13 -7.08 0.45
C LEU A 100 -3.35 -7.20 1.96
N LEU A 101 -3.78 -6.11 2.62
CA LEU A 101 -4.18 -6.15 4.03
C LEU A 101 -5.36 -7.11 4.25
N TRP A 102 -6.38 -7.06 3.40
CA TRP A 102 -7.51 -7.97 3.48
C TRP A 102 -7.06 -9.44 3.38
N ILE A 103 -6.19 -9.76 2.41
CA ILE A 103 -5.59 -11.10 2.27
C ILE A 103 -4.80 -11.49 3.53
N TYR A 104 -3.97 -10.59 4.05
CA TYR A 104 -3.21 -10.82 5.27
C TYR A 104 -4.13 -11.14 6.45
N THR A 105 -5.20 -10.36 6.64
CA THR A 105 -6.13 -10.56 7.76
C THR A 105 -6.93 -11.86 7.64
N GLU A 106 -7.35 -12.24 6.43
CA GLU A 106 -8.06 -13.48 6.17
C GLU A 106 -7.17 -14.69 6.48
N ARG A 107 -5.91 -14.65 6.02
CA ARG A 107 -4.93 -15.74 6.25
C ARG A 107 -4.55 -15.88 7.73
N ASN A 108 -4.48 -14.79 8.46
CA ASN A 108 -4.09 -14.80 9.87
C ASN A 108 -5.29 -14.89 10.84
N GLY A 109 -6.52 -15.03 10.33
CA GLY A 109 -7.73 -15.14 11.16
C GLY A 109 -8.02 -13.89 12.01
N LEU A 110 -7.56 -12.71 11.58
CA LEU A 110 -7.61 -11.46 12.36
C LEU A 110 -8.96 -10.73 12.24
N GLY A 111 -9.92 -11.30 11.51
CA GLY A 111 -11.16 -10.62 11.12
C GLY A 111 -10.94 -9.64 9.96
N THR A 112 -11.94 -9.48 9.09
CA THR A 112 -11.80 -8.59 7.93
C THR A 112 -11.83 -7.12 8.38
N PRO A 113 -10.90 -6.27 7.91
CA PRO A 113 -10.89 -4.83 8.18
C PRO A 113 -12.00 -4.07 7.44
#